data_AF-A0A929ZLA4-F1
#
_entry.id   AF-A0A929ZLA4-F1
#
_cell.length_a   1.000
_cell.length_b   1.000
_cell.length_c   1.000
_cell.angle_alpha   90.00
_cell.angle_beta   90.00
_cell.angle_gamma   90.00
#
_symmetry.space_group_name_H-M   'P 1'
#
loop_
_entity.id
_entity.type
_entity.pdbx_description
1 polymer ?
#
loop_
_entity_poly.entity_id
_entity_poly.type
_entity_poly.pdbx_seq_one_letter_code
_entity_poly.pdbx_strand_id
1 'polypeptide(L)'
;MRLENELFRRLRPNIQRLIEYGFIEQSGIFQYQTKLEDTGMYARITVENNSVSGSVLDEFTDEEYIAVHTVGKKGNFATKVRTAYLSCLEDIAKNCFEKMVYSTNQANIMHEWMIYQLQDIADHPFTKSQNNKRTTDNDFTAYKPSGCDKMYALMFTIGKRKLDKKCDDEYVDAVNIKVEPSKVADLLQSPGFYPAYHMNKKH
;
A
#
# COMPACT_ATOMS: atom_id res chain seq x y z
N MET A 1 -4.67 11.14 6.57
CA MET A 1 -3.76 10.33 5.74
C MET A 1 -3.53 11.10 4.44
N ARG A 2 -2.29 11.20 3.96
CA ARG A 2 -1.98 11.87 2.68
C ARG A 2 -2.48 11.02 1.50
N LEU A 3 -2.80 11.66 0.38
CA LEU A 3 -3.34 11.01 -0.82
C LEU A 3 -2.34 10.01 -1.41
N GLU A 4 -1.08 10.43 -1.42
CA GLU A 4 0.07 9.72 -1.96
C GLU A 4 0.26 8.38 -1.22
N ASN A 5 0.17 8.40 0.11
CA ASN A 5 0.33 7.19 0.93
C ASN A 5 -0.75 6.13 0.62
N GLU A 6 -1.97 6.57 0.31
CA GLU A 6 -3.07 5.65 0.00
C GLU A 6 -2.93 5.09 -1.43
N LEU A 7 -2.66 5.96 -2.41
CA LEU A 7 -2.56 5.60 -3.82
C LEU A 7 -1.33 4.72 -4.10
N PHE A 8 -0.17 5.03 -3.52
CA PHE A 8 1.09 4.35 -3.79
C PHE A 8 1.41 3.20 -2.83
N ARG A 9 0.51 2.86 -1.90
CA ARG A 9 0.75 1.85 -0.84
C ARG A 9 1.29 0.51 -1.36
N ARG A 10 0.73 0.02 -2.46
CA ARG A 10 1.13 -1.25 -3.11
C ARG A 10 1.77 -1.02 -4.47
N LEU A 11 2.40 0.13 -4.65
CA LEU A 11 3.10 0.48 -5.87
C LEU A 11 4.61 0.52 -5.61
N ARG A 12 5.39 0.14 -6.61
CA ARG A 12 6.86 0.25 -6.59
C ARG A 12 7.34 1.04 -7.79
N PRO A 13 8.23 2.02 -7.58
CA PRO A 13 8.72 2.81 -8.69
C PRO A 13 9.58 1.95 -9.60
N ASN A 14 9.35 2.09 -10.89
CA ASN A 14 10.27 1.63 -11.90
C ASN A 14 11.17 2.82 -12.28
N ILE A 15 12.46 2.73 -11.92
CA ILE A 15 13.42 3.83 -12.09
C ILE A 15 13.51 4.28 -13.55
N GLN A 16 13.55 3.34 -14.49
CA GLN A 16 13.65 3.66 -15.91
C GLN A 16 12.40 4.44 -16.38
N ARG A 17 11.21 4.01 -15.96
CA ARG A 17 9.96 4.70 -16.30
C ARG A 17 9.84 6.07 -15.66
N LEU A 18 10.35 6.27 -14.44
CA LEU A 18 10.42 7.59 -13.81
C LEU A 18 11.25 8.56 -14.67
N ILE A 19 12.43 8.13 -15.10
CA ILE A 19 13.33 8.95 -15.93
C ILE A 19 12.66 9.27 -17.28
N GLU A 20 12.09 8.26 -17.95
CA GLU A 20 11.38 8.43 -19.23
C GLU A 20 10.16 9.35 -19.13
N TYR A 21 9.46 9.32 -17.99
CA TYR A 21 8.32 10.17 -17.72
C TYR A 21 8.72 11.65 -17.48
N GLY A 22 9.98 11.90 -17.12
CA GLY A 22 10.53 13.25 -16.92
C GLY A 22 10.91 13.58 -15.48
N PHE A 23 11.03 12.59 -14.59
CA PHE A 23 11.64 12.82 -13.28
C PHE A 23 13.14 13.08 -13.43
N ILE A 24 13.64 14.04 -12.64
CA ILE A 24 15.06 14.36 -12.53
C ILE A 24 15.61 13.67 -11.30
N GLU A 25 16.64 12.85 -11.48
CA GLU A 25 17.32 12.14 -10.40
C GLU A 25 18.45 12.99 -9.81
N GLN A 26 18.51 13.05 -8.48
CA GLN A 26 19.57 13.66 -7.70
C GLN A 26 19.84 12.84 -6.44
N SER A 27 20.95 12.11 -6.41
CA SER A 27 21.39 11.35 -5.22
C SER A 27 20.37 10.33 -4.70
N GLY A 28 19.69 9.62 -5.60
CA GLY A 28 18.66 8.62 -5.27
C GLY A 28 17.27 9.21 -5.02
N ILE A 29 17.11 10.54 -5.17
CA ILE A 29 15.84 11.24 -5.04
C ILE A 29 15.39 11.67 -6.44
N PHE A 30 14.17 11.28 -6.81
CA PHE A 30 13.57 11.61 -8.10
C PHE A 30 12.54 12.72 -7.91
N GLN A 31 12.71 13.83 -8.61
CA GLN A 31 11.81 14.98 -8.53
C GLN A 31 11.13 15.26 -9.86
N TYR A 32 9.83 15.53 -9.80
CA TYR A 32 9.03 15.92 -10.96
C TYR A 32 8.16 17.11 -10.61
N GLN A 33 8.05 18.04 -11.56
CA GLN A 33 7.21 19.22 -11.42
C GLN A 33 6.30 19.35 -12.64
N THR A 34 5.01 19.56 -12.40
CA THR A 34 4.04 19.78 -13.47
C THR A 34 2.93 20.73 -13.06
N LYS A 35 2.36 21.45 -14.03
CA LYS A 35 1.22 22.33 -13.79
C LYS A 35 -0.04 21.51 -13.57
N LEU A 36 -0.91 21.98 -12.69
CA LEU A 36 -2.26 21.46 -12.52
C LEU A 36 -3.20 22.33 -13.36
N GLU A 37 -3.55 21.84 -14.55
CA GLU A 37 -4.31 22.61 -15.54
C GLU A 37 -5.60 23.23 -14.96
N ASP A 38 -5.88 24.46 -15.38
CA ASP A 38 -7.01 25.28 -14.94
C ASP A 38 -7.08 25.59 -13.44
N THR A 39 -6.02 25.36 -12.66
CA THR A 39 -6.04 25.66 -11.21
C THR A 39 -5.20 26.87 -10.80
N GLY A 40 -4.26 27.31 -11.64
CA GLY A 40 -3.23 28.28 -11.25
C GLY A 40 -2.23 27.75 -10.21
N MET A 41 -2.17 26.42 -10.07
CA MET A 41 -1.32 25.70 -9.14
C MET A 41 -0.43 24.73 -9.91
N TYR A 42 0.65 24.29 -9.28
CA TYR A 42 1.50 23.25 -9.82
C TYR A 42 1.89 22.26 -8.72
N ALA A 43 2.23 21.02 -9.10
CA ALA A 43 2.60 19.96 -8.19
C ALA A 43 4.11 19.73 -8.25
N ARG A 44 4.75 19.57 -7.08
CA ARG A 44 6.10 19.00 -6.93
C ARG A 44 5.95 17.60 -6.32
N ILE A 45 6.40 16.59 -7.04
CA ILE A 45 6.36 15.18 -6.63
C ILE A 45 7.80 14.72 -6.40
N THR A 46 8.03 14.07 -5.27
CA THR A 46 9.30 13.46 -4.92
C THR A 46 9.11 11.96 -4.69
N VAL A 47 9.95 11.15 -5.33
CA VAL A 47 10.06 9.73 -5.09
C VAL A 47 11.44 9.44 -4.51
N GLU A 48 11.46 8.88 -3.31
CA GLU A 48 12.69 8.45 -2.63
C GLU A 48 12.47 7.01 -2.15
N ASN A 49 13.36 6.10 -2.58
CA ASN A 49 13.20 4.66 -2.38
C ASN A 49 11.83 4.14 -2.90
N ASN A 50 10.90 3.85 -2.01
CA ASN A 50 9.53 3.41 -2.33
C ASN A 50 8.46 4.39 -1.84
N SER A 51 8.88 5.54 -1.32
CA SER A 51 8.00 6.55 -0.75
C SER A 51 7.76 7.65 -1.77
N VAL A 52 6.48 7.97 -1.96
CA VAL A 52 6.04 9.09 -2.79
C VAL A 52 5.51 10.17 -1.87
N SER A 53 6.03 11.38 -2.04
CA SER A 53 5.52 12.58 -1.37
C SER A 53 5.26 13.66 -2.41
N GLY A 54 4.31 14.54 -2.16
CA GLY A 54 4.15 15.72 -2.97
C GLY A 54 3.64 16.92 -2.20
N SER A 55 3.68 18.04 -2.89
CA SER A 55 3.14 19.33 -2.49
C SER A 55 2.50 19.99 -3.70
N VAL A 56 1.46 20.78 -3.45
CA VAL A 56 0.81 21.62 -4.46
C VAL A 56 1.09 23.06 -4.06
N LEU A 57 1.56 23.87 -5.00
CA LEU A 57 1.96 25.25 -4.75
C LEU A 57 1.28 26.20 -5.74
N ASP A 58 1.06 27.43 -5.31
CA ASP A 58 0.56 28.51 -6.15
C ASP A 58 1.63 28.96 -7.17
N GLU A 59 1.24 29.13 -8.43
CA GLU A 59 2.18 29.47 -9.52
C GLU A 59 2.83 30.86 -9.37
N PHE A 60 2.21 31.77 -8.61
CA PHE A 60 2.68 33.16 -8.47
C PHE A 60 3.43 33.38 -7.16
N THR A 61 2.97 32.78 -6.06
CA THR A 61 3.54 33.04 -4.73
C THR A 61 4.54 31.98 -4.26
N ASP A 62 4.58 30.82 -4.93
CA ASP A 62 5.33 29.63 -4.48
C ASP A 62 4.90 29.14 -3.08
N GLU A 63 3.72 29.53 -2.61
CA GLU A 63 3.18 29.11 -1.32
C GLU A 63 2.47 27.76 -1.43
N GLU A 64 2.68 26.89 -0.43
CA GLU A 64 2.06 25.57 -0.40
C GLU A 64 0.56 25.64 -0.13
N TYR A 65 -0.22 25.03 -1.02
CA TYR A 65 -1.67 24.88 -0.91
C TYR A 65 -2.06 23.66 -0.07
N ILE A 66 -1.91 23.79 1.26
CA ILE A 66 -2.15 22.71 2.25
C ILE A 66 -3.57 22.13 2.18
N ALA A 67 -4.55 22.90 1.72
CA ALA A 67 -5.94 22.50 1.63
C ALA A 67 -6.18 21.29 0.69
N VAL A 68 -5.22 20.92 -0.16
CA VAL A 68 -5.28 19.69 -0.96
C VAL A 68 -5.30 18.43 -0.07
N HIS A 69 -4.60 18.45 1.07
CA HIS A 69 -4.43 17.30 1.98
C HIS A 69 -5.46 17.22 3.11
N THR A 70 -6.28 18.25 3.33
CA THR A 70 -7.31 18.25 4.39
C THR A 70 -8.46 17.29 4.08
N VAL A 71 -9.11 16.75 5.12
CA VAL A 71 -10.27 15.83 4.99
C VAL A 71 -11.54 16.56 5.43
N GLY A 72 -12.66 16.43 4.70
CA GLY A 72 -13.96 17.02 5.08
C GLY A 72 -14.65 17.79 3.93
N LYS A 73 -15.67 18.60 4.27
CA LYS A 73 -16.35 19.48 3.31
C LYS A 73 -15.38 20.54 2.80
N LYS A 74 -15.25 20.64 1.48
CA LYS A 74 -14.36 21.58 0.78
C LYS A 74 -15.15 22.53 -0.09
N GLY A 75 -14.64 23.75 -0.26
CA GLY A 75 -15.13 24.68 -1.27
C GLY A 75 -14.79 24.20 -2.68
N ASN A 76 -15.50 24.72 -3.69
CA ASN A 76 -15.37 24.29 -5.09
C ASN A 76 -13.93 24.33 -5.62
N PHE A 77 -13.16 25.36 -5.27
CA PHE A 77 -11.76 25.50 -5.68
C PHE A 77 -10.86 24.41 -5.08
N ALA A 78 -10.94 24.16 -3.77
CA ALA A 78 -10.16 23.12 -3.10
C ALA A 78 -10.48 21.71 -3.64
N THR A 79 -11.73 21.45 -4.03
CA THR A 79 -12.12 20.22 -4.72
C THR A 79 -11.48 20.14 -6.11
N LYS A 80 -11.53 21.23 -6.90
CA LYS A 80 -10.90 21.30 -8.23
C LYS A 80 -9.41 20.98 -8.17
N VAL A 81 -8.66 21.65 -7.28
CA VAL A 81 -7.22 21.43 -7.09
C VAL A 81 -6.93 19.99 -6.68
N ARG A 82 -7.71 19.45 -5.74
CA ARG A 82 -7.56 18.05 -5.30
C ARG A 82 -7.80 17.05 -6.42
N THR A 83 -8.81 17.27 -7.26
CA THR A 83 -9.08 16.39 -8.41
C THR A 83 -7.94 16.44 -9.42
N ALA A 84 -7.45 17.63 -9.77
CA ALA A 84 -6.31 17.77 -10.68
C ALA A 84 -5.05 17.09 -10.12
N TYR A 85 -4.77 17.29 -8.83
CA TYR A 85 -3.63 16.67 -8.18
C TYR A 85 -3.75 15.14 -8.14
N LEU A 86 -4.93 14.60 -7.80
CA LEU A 86 -5.17 13.16 -7.82
C LEU A 86 -4.99 12.57 -9.21
N SER A 87 -5.51 13.23 -10.25
CA SER A 87 -5.33 12.79 -11.64
C SER A 87 -3.85 12.77 -12.05
N CYS A 88 -3.07 13.76 -11.60
CA CYS A 88 -1.62 13.78 -11.82
C CYS A 88 -0.94 12.58 -11.14
N LEU A 89 -1.26 12.32 -9.87
CA LEU A 89 -0.69 11.18 -9.14
C LEU A 89 -1.10 9.83 -9.76
N GLU A 90 -2.34 9.69 -10.21
CA GLU A 90 -2.84 8.48 -10.87
C GLU A 90 -2.13 8.23 -12.22
N ASP A 91 -1.86 9.29 -12.98
CA ASP A 91 -1.09 9.17 -14.23
C ASP A 91 0.36 8.78 -13.96
N ILE A 92 1.01 9.38 -12.95
CA ILE A 92 2.34 8.96 -12.50
C ILE A 92 2.33 7.49 -12.05
N ALA A 93 1.35 7.08 -11.24
CA ALA A 93 1.21 5.71 -10.78
C ALA A 93 1.08 4.72 -11.94
N LYS A 94 0.29 5.06 -12.96
CA LYS A 94 0.07 4.24 -14.14
C LYS A 94 1.35 4.10 -14.99
N ASN A 95 2.08 5.19 -15.20
CA ASN A 95 3.20 5.21 -16.14
C ASN A 95 4.53 4.86 -15.49
N CYS A 96 4.71 5.13 -14.19
CA CYS A 96 6.02 5.01 -13.53
C CYS A 96 6.10 3.87 -12.51
N PHE A 97 4.98 3.26 -12.11
CA PHE A 97 4.96 2.29 -11.02
C PHE A 97 4.43 0.93 -11.44
N GLU A 98 4.86 -0.09 -10.68
CA GLU A 98 4.43 -1.47 -10.79
C GLU A 98 3.61 -1.86 -9.57
N LYS A 99 2.60 -2.69 -9.79
CA LYS A 99 1.71 -3.15 -8.73
C LYS A 99 2.30 -4.34 -8.00
N MET A 100 2.39 -4.24 -6.68
CA MET A 100 2.81 -5.31 -5.79
C MET A 100 1.61 -6.03 -5.16
N VAL A 101 1.86 -7.26 -4.69
CA VAL A 101 0.89 -8.05 -3.94
C VAL A 101 0.70 -7.43 -2.54
N TYR A 102 1.81 -7.13 -1.87
CA TYR A 102 1.84 -6.56 -0.51
C TYR A 102 2.44 -5.16 -0.47
N SER A 103 2.18 -4.44 0.63
CA SER A 103 2.60 -3.04 0.80
C SER A 103 4.07 -2.91 1.18
N THR A 104 4.65 -3.90 1.86
CA THR A 104 6.01 -3.94 2.40
C THR A 104 6.92 -4.81 1.56
N ASN A 105 8.21 -4.45 1.48
CA ASN A 105 9.19 -5.26 0.74
C ASN A 105 9.36 -6.65 1.37
N GLN A 106 9.39 -6.73 2.70
CA GLN A 106 9.54 -7.99 3.42
C GLN A 106 8.41 -8.99 3.09
N ALA A 107 7.16 -8.52 3.00
CA ALA A 107 6.04 -9.39 2.63
C ALA A 107 6.11 -9.86 1.17
N ASN A 108 6.53 -8.99 0.23
CA ASN A 108 6.71 -9.42 -1.16
C ASN A 108 7.88 -10.40 -1.32
N ILE A 109 8.99 -10.21 -0.58
CA ILE A 109 10.10 -11.20 -0.53
C ILE A 109 9.61 -12.54 -0.01
N MET A 110 8.82 -12.54 1.07
CA MET A 110 8.24 -13.77 1.63
C MET A 110 7.31 -14.47 0.62
N HIS A 111 6.46 -13.71 -0.06
CA HIS A 111 5.59 -14.20 -1.13
C HIS A 111 6.39 -14.89 -2.24
N GLU A 112 7.37 -14.20 -2.81
CA GLU A 112 8.21 -14.75 -3.88
C GLU A 112 8.98 -15.99 -3.40
N TRP A 113 9.50 -15.97 -2.17
CA TRP A 113 10.20 -17.10 -1.59
C TRP A 113 9.30 -18.34 -1.45
N MET A 114 8.06 -18.18 -0.95
CA MET A 114 7.09 -19.28 -0.87
C MET A 114 6.77 -19.86 -2.26
N ILE A 115 6.58 -19.00 -3.27
CA ILE A 115 6.24 -19.43 -4.62
C ILE A 115 7.43 -20.12 -5.31
N TYR A 116 8.62 -19.52 -5.26
CA TYR A 116 9.75 -19.99 -6.05
C TYR A 116 10.66 -20.98 -5.32
N GLN A 117 10.82 -20.89 -4.01
CA GLN A 117 11.70 -21.79 -3.25
C GLN A 117 10.92 -22.97 -2.68
N LEU A 118 9.73 -22.74 -2.14
CA LEU A 118 8.89 -23.83 -1.60
C LEU A 118 7.98 -24.46 -2.64
N GLN A 119 7.85 -23.84 -3.83
CA GLN A 119 6.94 -24.29 -4.89
C GLN A 119 5.49 -24.39 -4.37
N ASP A 120 5.12 -23.48 -3.46
CA ASP A 120 3.78 -23.42 -2.89
C ASP A 120 2.77 -22.95 -3.93
N ILE A 121 1.51 -23.35 -3.71
CA ILE A 121 0.36 -22.83 -4.43
C ILE A 121 -0.22 -21.67 -3.61
N ALA A 122 -0.35 -20.50 -4.25
CA ALA A 122 -1.11 -19.37 -3.71
C ALA A 122 -2.56 -19.41 -4.19
N ASP A 123 -3.50 -19.24 -3.26
CA ASP A 123 -4.94 -19.16 -3.55
C ASP A 123 -5.62 -18.10 -2.67
N HIS A 124 -6.80 -17.66 -3.06
CA HIS A 124 -7.58 -16.63 -2.39
C HIS A 124 -8.87 -17.23 -1.79
N PRO A 125 -8.83 -17.73 -0.54
CA PRO A 125 -9.88 -18.58 0.01
C PRO A 125 -11.16 -17.83 0.43
N PHE A 126 -11.11 -16.49 0.48
CA PHE A 126 -12.21 -15.68 1.00
C PHE A 126 -12.94 -14.92 -0.11
N THR A 127 -14.19 -14.56 0.19
CA THR A 127 -14.98 -13.67 -0.65
C THR A 127 -15.36 -12.43 0.16
N LYS A 128 -15.41 -11.28 -0.50
CA LYS A 128 -15.92 -10.03 0.05
C LYS A 128 -17.17 -9.58 -0.70
N SER A 129 -18.03 -8.85 0.01
CA SER A 129 -19.22 -8.24 -0.58
C SER A 129 -18.90 -6.79 -0.92
N GLN A 130 -19.03 -6.41 -2.19
CA GLN A 130 -18.90 -5.02 -2.64
C GLN A 130 -20.04 -4.70 -3.61
N ASN A 131 -20.79 -3.63 -3.34
CA ASN A 131 -21.94 -3.22 -4.15
C ASN A 131 -22.95 -4.37 -4.39
N ASN A 132 -23.27 -5.13 -3.33
CA ASN A 132 -24.15 -6.31 -3.36
C ASN A 132 -23.68 -7.46 -4.26
N LYS A 133 -22.41 -7.48 -4.68
CA LYS A 133 -21.79 -8.61 -5.40
C LYS A 133 -20.73 -9.26 -4.53
N ARG A 134 -20.74 -10.60 -4.48
CA ARG A 134 -19.65 -11.36 -3.87
C ARG A 134 -18.53 -11.52 -4.89
N THR A 135 -17.33 -11.11 -4.50
CA THR A 135 -16.11 -11.26 -5.30
C THR A 135 -15.02 -11.88 -4.45
N THR A 136 -14.04 -12.50 -5.09
CA THR A 136 -12.85 -13.03 -4.39
C THR A 136 -12.14 -11.91 -3.64
N ASP A 137 -11.76 -12.17 -2.39
CA ASP A 137 -11.00 -11.22 -1.60
C ASP A 137 -9.50 -11.40 -1.83
N ASN A 138 -9.00 -10.69 -2.84
CA ASN A 138 -7.58 -10.71 -3.21
C ASN A 138 -6.65 -10.07 -2.16
N ASP A 139 -7.18 -9.53 -1.06
CA ASP A 139 -6.37 -9.02 0.05
C ASP A 139 -5.87 -10.13 0.99
N PHE A 140 -6.35 -11.37 0.82
CA PHE A 140 -5.92 -12.54 1.57
C PHE A 140 -5.39 -13.61 0.62
N THR A 141 -4.16 -14.05 0.85
CA THR A 141 -3.53 -15.12 0.08
C THR A 141 -3.13 -16.25 1.02
N ALA A 142 -3.68 -17.43 0.79
CA ALA A 142 -3.29 -18.65 1.48
C ALA A 142 -2.21 -19.37 0.68
N TYR A 143 -1.18 -19.85 1.39
CA TYR A 143 -0.08 -20.63 0.81
C TYR A 143 -0.16 -22.06 1.36
N LYS A 144 -0.06 -23.02 0.43
CA LYS A 144 -0.08 -24.45 0.72
C LYS A 144 0.99 -25.19 -0.10
N PRO A 145 1.62 -26.24 0.45
CA PRO A 145 2.56 -27.06 -0.29
C PRO A 145 1.89 -27.69 -1.50
N SER A 146 2.63 -27.85 -2.59
CA SER A 146 2.13 -28.55 -3.77
C SER A 146 1.68 -29.97 -3.41
N GLY A 147 0.49 -30.36 -3.87
CA GLY A 147 -0.13 -31.65 -3.54
C GLY A 147 -0.78 -31.73 -2.15
N CYS A 148 -0.84 -30.63 -1.38
CA CYS A 148 -1.53 -30.58 -0.08
C CYS A 148 -2.66 -29.56 -0.11
N ASP A 149 -3.82 -29.92 0.45
CA ASP A 149 -4.96 -28.99 0.59
C ASP A 149 -4.95 -28.18 1.88
N LYS A 150 -3.95 -28.40 2.75
CA LYS A 150 -3.82 -27.67 4.01
C LYS A 150 -2.89 -26.48 3.83
N MET A 151 -3.45 -25.27 3.95
CA MET A 151 -2.65 -24.05 4.07
C MET A 151 -1.90 -24.03 5.41
N TYR A 152 -0.68 -23.49 5.38
CA TYR A 152 0.14 -23.27 6.59
C TYR A 152 0.40 -21.78 6.85
N ALA A 153 0.28 -20.95 5.82
CA ALA A 153 0.40 -19.51 5.91
C ALA A 153 -0.80 -18.83 5.25
N LEU A 154 -1.25 -17.73 5.86
CA LEU A 154 -2.25 -16.82 5.30
C LEU A 154 -1.71 -15.40 5.43
N MET A 155 -1.34 -14.78 4.31
CA MET A 155 -0.82 -13.41 4.28
C MET A 155 -1.90 -12.44 3.84
N PHE A 156 -1.91 -11.24 4.44
CA PHE A 156 -2.92 -10.22 4.16
C PHE A 156 -2.46 -8.82 4.54
N THR A 157 -3.11 -7.80 3.96
CA THR A 157 -2.97 -6.40 4.40
C THR A 157 -4.23 -5.94 5.11
N ILE A 158 -4.10 -5.44 6.35
CA ILE A 158 -5.24 -4.98 7.16
C ILE A 158 -4.89 -3.71 7.94
N GLY A 159 -5.91 -2.96 8.37
CA GLY A 159 -5.71 -1.88 9.34
C GLY A 159 -5.19 -2.44 10.68
N LYS A 160 -4.09 -1.88 11.19
CA LYS A 160 -3.36 -2.32 12.39
C LYS A 160 -4.24 -2.36 13.63
N ARG A 161 -5.26 -1.50 13.71
CA ARG A 161 -6.30 -1.55 14.76
C ARG A 161 -7.01 -2.89 14.91
N LYS A 162 -7.07 -3.69 13.84
CA LYS A 162 -7.64 -5.05 13.88
C LYS A 162 -6.75 -6.04 14.65
N LEU A 163 -5.44 -5.76 14.75
CA LEU A 163 -4.49 -6.54 15.53
C LEU A 163 -4.34 -5.97 16.96
N ASP A 164 -4.27 -4.65 17.09
CA ASP A 164 -4.22 -3.95 18.37
C ASP A 164 -5.06 -2.68 18.34
N LYS A 165 -6.14 -2.66 19.12
CA LYS A 165 -7.09 -1.54 19.19
C LYS A 165 -6.46 -0.21 19.64
N LYS A 166 -5.29 -0.25 20.30
CA LYS A 166 -4.57 0.95 20.75
C LYS A 166 -3.78 1.63 19.63
N CYS A 167 -3.51 0.92 18.54
CA CYS A 167 -2.77 1.46 17.41
C CYS A 167 -3.63 2.39 16.56
N ASP A 168 -2.99 3.16 15.69
CA ASP A 168 -3.67 3.92 14.65
C ASP A 168 -4.15 3.04 13.48
N ASP A 169 -5.03 3.60 12.65
CA ASP A 169 -5.61 2.93 11.49
C ASP A 169 -4.66 2.97 10.28
N GLU A 170 -3.42 2.55 10.52
CA GLU A 170 -2.41 2.35 9.49
C GLU A 170 -2.56 0.94 8.93
N TYR A 171 -2.37 0.77 7.62
CA TYR A 171 -2.37 -0.56 7.02
C TYR A 171 -1.03 -1.27 7.24
N VAL A 172 -1.09 -2.52 7.65
CA VAL A 172 0.07 -3.40 7.82
C VAL A 172 -0.12 -4.67 7.01
N ASP A 173 0.97 -5.20 6.47
CA ASP A 173 0.99 -6.57 6.00
C ASP A 173 1.31 -7.50 7.18
N ALA A 174 0.57 -8.60 7.27
CA ALA A 174 0.74 -9.60 8.31
C ALA A 174 0.59 -11.00 7.73
N VAL A 175 1.09 -11.98 8.47
CA VAL A 175 0.97 -13.40 8.13
C VAL A 175 0.51 -14.16 9.35
N ASN A 176 -0.56 -14.95 9.19
CA ASN A 176 -0.82 -16.03 10.12
C ASN A 176 0.06 -17.21 9.74
N ILE A 177 0.84 -17.72 10.70
CA ILE A 177 1.66 -18.92 10.53
C ILE A 177 1.18 -19.93 11.56
N LYS A 178 0.94 -21.16 11.11
CA LYS A 178 0.61 -22.26 12.01
C LYS A 178 1.84 -22.66 12.83
N VAL A 179 1.70 -22.70 14.14
CA VAL A 179 2.74 -23.07 15.09
C VAL A 179 2.26 -24.19 16.02
N GLU A 180 3.19 -24.77 16.77
CA GLU A 180 2.82 -25.72 17.82
C GLU A 180 2.09 -24.99 18.96
N PRO A 181 0.97 -25.54 19.49
CA PRO A 181 0.21 -24.88 20.56
C PRO A 181 1.03 -24.47 21.78
N SER A 182 2.06 -25.26 22.12
CA SER A 182 2.97 -24.97 23.23
C SER A 182 3.79 -23.70 23.03
N LYS A 183 4.05 -23.29 21.79
CA LYS A 183 4.85 -22.11 21.45
C LYS A 183 4.03 -20.82 21.37
N VAL A 184 2.70 -20.91 21.28
CA VAL A 184 1.83 -19.75 21.08
C VAL A 184 1.98 -18.73 22.20
N ALA A 185 1.98 -19.19 23.46
CA ALA A 185 2.07 -18.28 24.61
C ALA A 185 3.39 -17.50 24.63
N ASP A 186 4.51 -18.16 24.31
CA ASP A 186 5.84 -17.54 24.30
C ASP A 186 5.99 -16.55 23.14
N LEU A 187 5.52 -16.92 21.94
CA LEU A 187 5.55 -16.03 20.78
C LEU A 187 4.73 -14.76 21.01
N LEU A 188 3.56 -14.86 21.64
CA LEU A 188 2.71 -13.72 21.95
C LEU A 188 3.31 -12.75 22.98
N GLN A 189 4.38 -13.12 23.69
CA GLN A 189 5.14 -12.20 24.55
C GLN A 189 6.15 -11.36 23.75
N SER A 190 6.47 -11.76 22.51
CA SER A 190 7.44 -11.08 21.67
C SER A 190 6.80 -9.94 20.87
N PRO A 191 7.44 -8.76 20.77
CA PRO A 191 6.96 -7.67 19.94
C PRO A 191 6.76 -8.11 18.48
N GLY A 192 5.66 -7.69 17.87
CA GLY A 192 5.32 -8.02 16.48
C GLY A 192 4.48 -9.29 16.30
N PHE A 193 4.27 -10.08 17.36
CA PHE A 193 3.35 -11.20 17.36
C PHE A 193 1.98 -10.81 17.93
N TYR A 194 0.93 -11.27 17.27
CA TYR A 194 -0.46 -11.00 17.64
C TYR A 194 -1.28 -12.29 17.59
N PRO A 195 -2.41 -12.38 18.32
CA PRO A 195 -3.32 -13.50 18.17
C PRO A 195 -3.81 -13.62 16.72
N ALA A 196 -3.95 -14.85 16.24
CA ALA A 196 -4.33 -15.12 14.85
C ALA A 196 -5.61 -14.37 14.42
N TYR A 197 -5.58 -13.81 13.21
CA TYR A 197 -6.69 -13.05 12.63
C TYR A 197 -7.49 -13.93 11.65
N HIS A 198 -8.81 -14.04 11.80
CA HIS A 198 -9.67 -14.98 11.04
C HIS A 198 -9.34 -16.49 11.16
N MET A 199 -8.31 -16.87 11.90
CA MET A 199 -7.87 -18.26 12.10
C MET A 199 -7.98 -18.68 13.57
N ASN A 200 -7.78 -19.97 13.83
CA ASN A 200 -7.76 -20.50 15.19
C ASN A 200 -6.58 -19.90 15.97
N LYS A 201 -6.84 -19.38 17.18
CA LYS A 201 -5.84 -18.72 18.03
C LYS A 201 -5.00 -19.67 18.89
N LYS A 202 -5.31 -20.96 18.86
CA LYS A 202 -4.60 -22.02 19.64
C LYS A 202 -3.47 -22.70 18.85
N HIS A 203 -3.37 -22.40 17.55
CA HIS A 203 -2.44 -23.01 16.61
C HIS A 203 -1.85 -21.95 15.70
#